data_AF-A0A920MXT7-F1
#
_entry.id   AF-A0A920MXT7-F1
#
_cell.length_a   1.000
_cell.length_b   1.000
_cell.length_c   1.000
_cell.angle_alpha   90.00
_cell.angle_beta   90.00
_cell.angle_gamma   90.00
#
_symmetry.space_group_name_H-M   'P 1'
#
loop_
_entity.id
_entity.type
_entity.pdbx_description
1 polymer ?
#
loop_
_entity_poly.entity_id
_entity_poly.type
_entity_poly.pdbx_seq_one_letter_code
_entity_poly.pdbx_strand_id
1 'polypeptide(L)'
;MKILRTSDKRFAHLKEYPFDPHYTTIKTHDNSDLRIHHIDEGPEDGPILLCIHGQPVWSYLYLRMIPFLTEAGVRVIAPDLPGYGKSDKPAAREKIIVINDKWTG
;
A
#
# COMPACT_ATOMS: atom_id res chain seq x y z
N MET A 1 -8.55 17.26 -6.97
CA MET A 1 -9.51 16.49 -6.15
C MET A 1 -9.20 16.79 -4.68
N LYS A 2 -10.17 16.71 -3.76
CA LYS A 2 -9.83 16.85 -2.33
C LYS A 2 -9.15 15.57 -1.84
N ILE A 3 -7.96 15.69 -1.26
CA ILE A 3 -7.18 14.57 -0.75
C ILE A 3 -7.13 14.67 0.77
N LEU A 4 -7.39 13.56 1.45
CA LEU A 4 -7.27 13.42 2.90
C LEU A 4 -6.04 12.57 3.21
N ARG A 5 -5.35 12.91 4.28
CA ARG A 5 -4.18 12.16 4.77
C ARG A 5 -4.40 11.76 6.22
N THR A 6 -4.25 10.47 6.50
CA THR A 6 -4.29 9.99 7.87
C THR A 6 -3.07 10.54 8.61
N SER A 7 -3.26 11.13 9.79
CA SER A 7 -2.15 11.56 10.63
C SER A 7 -1.28 10.36 11.04
N ASP A 8 0.05 10.53 10.98
CA ASP A 8 1.01 9.47 11.34
C ASP A 8 0.84 8.96 12.78
N LYS A 9 0.27 9.78 13.67
CA LYS A 9 -0.10 9.40 15.04
C LYS A 9 -1.07 8.20 15.11
N ARG A 10 -1.85 7.96 14.05
CA ARG A 10 -2.75 6.80 13.95
C ARG A 10 -1.99 5.49 13.75
N PHE A 11 -0.70 5.54 13.39
CA PHE A 11 0.14 4.38 13.13
C PHE A 11 1.28 4.20 14.16
N ALA A 12 1.40 5.10 15.15
CA ALA A 12 2.53 5.11 16.09
C ALA A 12 2.63 3.88 17.01
N HIS A 13 1.52 3.16 17.23
CA HIS A 13 1.44 2.05 18.18
C HIS A 13 0.93 0.76 17.52
N LEU A 14 1.24 0.58 16.24
CA LEU A 14 0.92 -0.66 15.55
C LEU A 14 1.75 -1.80 16.14
N LYS A 15 1.05 -2.85 16.58
CA LYS A 15 1.69 -4.04 17.11
C LYS A 15 2.52 -4.71 16.01
N GLU A 16 3.75 -5.09 16.34
CA GLU A 16 4.60 -5.91 15.47
C GLU A 16 4.88 -5.28 14.09
N TYR A 17 4.78 -3.96 13.88
CA TYR A 17 5.02 -3.33 12.57
C TYR A 17 6.37 -2.58 12.54
N PRO A 18 7.50 -3.26 12.23
CA PRO A 18 8.84 -2.67 12.30
C PRO A 18 9.28 -1.96 11.01
N PHE A 19 8.37 -1.74 10.05
CA PHE A 19 8.75 -1.26 8.72
C PHE A 19 8.82 0.26 8.63
N ASP A 20 9.92 0.74 8.06
CA ASP A 20 10.07 2.14 7.71
C ASP A 20 9.12 2.51 6.56
N PRO A 21 8.43 3.66 6.63
CA PRO A 21 7.49 4.03 5.60
C PRO A 21 8.20 4.61 4.37
N HIS A 22 8.01 3.99 3.21
CA HIS A 22 8.43 4.57 1.93
C HIS A 22 7.26 5.27 1.25
N TYR A 23 7.51 6.39 0.58
CA TYR A 23 6.48 7.17 -0.08
C TYR A 23 6.87 7.57 -1.50
N THR A 24 5.92 7.40 -2.42
CA THR A 24 6.04 7.87 -3.81
C THR A 24 4.89 8.82 -4.10
N THR A 25 5.19 9.99 -4.65
CA THR A 25 4.15 10.94 -5.08
C THR A 25 3.83 10.69 -6.55
N ILE A 26 2.55 10.48 -6.85
CA ILE A 26 2.04 10.30 -8.23
C ILE A 26 1.11 11.46 -8.60
N LYS A 27 1.01 11.75 -9.90
CA LYS A 27 0.05 12.71 -10.44
C LYS A 27 -1.27 12.01 -10.74
N THR A 28 -2.37 12.58 -10.27
CA THR A 28 -3.73 12.15 -10.62
C THR A 28 -4.15 12.72 -11.98
N HIS A 29 -5.28 12.27 -12.53
CA HIS A 29 -5.83 12.78 -13.79
C HIS A 29 -6.10 14.29 -13.79
N ASP A 30 -6.38 14.87 -12.61
CA ASP A 30 -6.56 16.31 -12.45
C ASP A 30 -5.27 17.04 -11.99
N ASN A 31 -4.10 16.42 -12.19
CA ASN A 31 -2.78 16.92 -11.83
C ASN A 31 -2.55 17.20 -10.32
N SER A 32 -3.43 16.70 -9.45
CA SER A 32 -3.19 16.71 -8.00
C SER A 32 -2.06 15.74 -7.63
N ASP A 33 -1.32 16.05 -6.57
CA ASP A 33 -0.32 15.13 -5.99
C ASP A 33 -1.00 14.14 -5.04
N LEU A 34 -0.78 12.85 -5.26
CA LEU A 34 -1.26 11.77 -4.40
C LEU A 34 -0.07 10.95 -3.88
N ARG A 35 0.08 10.89 -2.55
CA ARG A 35 1.17 10.14 -1.91
C ARG A 35 0.77 8.69 -1.67
N ILE A 36 1.54 7.76 -2.22
CA ILE A 36 1.41 6.33 -2.05
C ILE A 36 2.46 5.84 -1.06
N HIS A 37 2.02 5.20 0.02
CA HIS A 37 2.88 4.48 0.93
C HIS A 37 3.19 3.07 0.39
N HIS A 38 4.39 2.57 0.66
CA HIS A 38 4.71 1.16 0.51
C HIS A 38 5.73 0.71 1.56
N ILE A 39 5.70 -0.59 1.88
CA ILE A 39 6.81 -1.30 2.52
C ILE A 39 7.77 -1.75 1.42
N ASP A 40 9.08 -1.67 1.67
CA ASP A 40 10.13 -2.16 0.80
C ASP A 40 11.20 -2.84 1.66
N GLU A 41 11.21 -4.17 1.69
CA GLU A 41 12.04 -4.96 2.62
C GLU A 41 12.75 -6.10 1.92
N GLY A 42 13.91 -6.51 2.43
CA GLY A 42 14.73 -7.57 1.86
C GLY A 42 15.89 -7.06 0.98
N PRO A 43 16.67 -7.98 0.37
CA PRO A 43 17.86 -7.61 -0.41
C PRO A 43 17.51 -6.76 -1.63
N GLU A 44 18.26 -5.67 -1.88
CA GLU A 44 17.99 -4.76 -3.01
C GLU A 44 18.03 -5.46 -4.38
N ASP A 45 18.89 -6.48 -4.51
CA ASP A 45 19.12 -7.30 -5.70
C ASP A 45 18.36 -8.65 -5.69
N GLY A 46 17.54 -8.89 -4.67
CA GLY A 46 16.72 -10.09 -4.55
C GLY A 46 15.55 -10.12 -5.55
N PRO A 47 15.00 -11.30 -5.86
CA PRO A 47 13.77 -11.40 -6.65
C PRO A 47 12.65 -10.61 -5.98
N ILE A 48 11.91 -9.82 -6.76
CA ILE A 48 10.86 -8.94 -6.24
C ILE A 48 9.53 -9.68 -6.17
N LEU A 49 8.89 -9.63 -5.01
CA LEU A 49 7.49 -9.99 -4.80
C LEU A 49 6.66 -8.73 -4.51
N LEU A 50 5.69 -8.44 -5.39
CA LEU A 50 4.75 -7.34 -5.22
C LEU A 50 3.46 -7.85 -4.54
N CYS A 51 3.23 -7.38 -3.32
CA CYS A 51 2.10 -7.77 -2.47
C CYS A 51 0.97 -6.74 -2.54
N ILE A 52 -0.03 -6.98 -3.40
CA ILE A 52 -1.19 -6.09 -3.57
C ILE A 52 -2.35 -6.54 -2.68
N HIS A 53 -2.72 -5.69 -1.72
CA HIS A 53 -3.84 -5.97 -0.81
C HIS A 53 -5.21 -5.76 -1.49
N GLY A 54 -6.23 -6.46 -0.99
CA GLY A 54 -7.64 -6.25 -1.35
C GLY A 54 -8.36 -5.26 -0.42
N GLN A 55 -9.69 -5.32 -0.38
CA GLN A 55 -10.51 -4.47 0.50
C GLN A 55 -11.05 -5.27 1.70
N PRO A 56 -11.22 -4.66 2.90
CA PRO A 56 -10.88 -3.29 3.30
C PRO A 56 -9.54 -3.22 4.09
N VAL A 57 -8.53 -3.97 3.64
CA VAL A 57 -7.22 -4.10 4.32
C VAL A 57 -6.17 -3.17 3.70
N TRP A 58 -4.94 -3.23 4.19
CA TRP A 58 -3.77 -2.49 3.69
C TRP A 58 -2.49 -3.33 3.89
N SER A 59 -1.30 -2.80 3.58
CA SER A 59 -0.01 -3.53 3.64
C SER A 59 0.26 -4.26 4.96
N TYR A 60 -0.35 -3.82 6.06
CA TYR A 60 -0.34 -4.51 7.36
C TYR A 60 -0.74 -6.00 7.27
N LEU A 61 -1.57 -6.39 6.30
CA LEU A 61 -1.96 -7.79 6.05
C LEU A 61 -0.73 -8.71 5.91
N TYR A 62 0.34 -8.22 5.29
CA TYR A 62 1.53 -9.01 4.95
C TYR A 62 2.57 -9.06 6.05
N LEU A 63 2.34 -8.41 7.19
CA LEU A 63 3.34 -8.27 8.25
C LEU A 63 3.98 -9.59 8.66
N ARG A 64 3.20 -10.64 8.81
CA ARG A 64 3.70 -11.96 9.22
C ARG A 64 4.39 -12.73 8.09
N MET A 65 4.15 -12.37 6.84
CA MET A 65 4.77 -13.02 5.68
C MET A 65 6.13 -12.42 5.35
N ILE A 66 6.27 -11.10 5.48
CA ILE A 66 7.47 -10.36 5.07
C ILE A 66 8.74 -10.95 5.68
N PRO A 67 8.86 -11.23 7.00
CA PRO A 67 10.10 -11.75 7.57
C PRO A 67 10.57 -13.07 6.93
N PHE A 68 9.64 -14.01 6.69
CA PHE A 68 9.97 -15.30 6.07
C PHE A 68 10.41 -15.14 4.61
N LEU A 69 9.80 -14.21 3.88
CA LEU A 69 10.15 -13.93 2.48
C LEU A 69 11.52 -13.25 2.38
N THR A 70 11.78 -12.27 3.24
CA THR A 70 13.06 -11.57 3.28
C THR A 70 14.20 -12.49 3.72
N GLU A 71 13.96 -13.40 4.67
CA GLU A 71 14.92 -14.44 5.07
C GLU A 71 15.22 -15.41 3.93
N ALA A 72 14.25 -15.68 3.06
CA ALA A 72 14.43 -16.46 1.84
C ALA A 72 15.11 -15.67 0.69
N GLY A 73 15.56 -14.42 0.95
CA GLY A 73 16.25 -13.58 -0.03
C GLY A 73 15.33 -12.84 -1.00
N VAL A 74 14.01 -12.83 -0.77
CA VAL A 74 13.04 -12.14 -1.61
C VAL A 74 12.88 -10.69 -1.17
N ARG A 75 12.93 -9.76 -2.11
CA ARG A 75 12.56 -8.36 -1.87
C ARG A 75 11.06 -8.19 -1.93
N VAL A 76 10.43 -7.73 -0.86
CA VAL A 76 8.98 -7.56 -0.77
C VAL A 76 8.61 -6.10 -0.89
N ILE A 77 7.79 -5.77 -1.89
CA ILE A 77 7.18 -4.45 -2.03
C ILE A 77 5.68 -4.58 -1.75
N ALA A 78 5.18 -3.88 -0.74
CA ALA A 78 3.75 -3.92 -0.36
C ALA A 78 3.15 -2.51 -0.30
N PRO A 79 2.59 -2.01 -1.42
CA PRO A 79 1.97 -0.69 -1.46
C PRO A 79 0.59 -0.66 -0.79
N ASP A 80 0.26 0.49 -0.19
CA ASP A 80 -1.10 0.82 0.21
C ASP A 80 -1.82 1.48 -0.97
N LEU A 81 -2.89 0.88 -1.46
CA LEU A 81 -3.72 1.44 -2.52
C LEU A 81 -4.31 2.80 -2.09
N PRO A 82 -4.53 3.75 -3.05
CA PRO A 82 -5.24 4.99 -2.78
C PRO A 82 -6.53 4.77 -1.96
N GLY A 83 -6.71 5.53 -0.90
CA GLY A 83 -7.85 5.35 0.02
C GLY A 83 -7.58 4.45 1.23
N TYR A 84 -6.48 3.68 1.23
CA TYR A 84 -6.16 2.70 2.28
C TYR A 84 -4.89 3.06 3.04
N GLY A 85 -4.66 2.37 4.17
CA GLY A 85 -3.43 2.42 4.96
C GLY A 85 -2.88 3.82 5.20
N LYS A 86 -1.56 3.96 5.00
CA LYS A 86 -0.80 5.21 5.12
C LYS A 86 -0.82 6.06 3.84
N SER A 87 -1.38 5.55 2.74
CA SER A 87 -1.59 6.30 1.51
C SER A 87 -2.64 7.39 1.66
N ASP A 88 -2.53 8.38 0.78
CA ASP A 88 -3.51 9.43 0.61
C ASP A 88 -4.87 8.88 0.18
N LYS A 89 -5.92 9.59 0.57
CA LYS A 89 -7.32 9.16 0.43
C LYS A 89 -8.09 10.22 -0.33
N PRO A 90 -8.42 9.98 -1.61
CA PRO A 90 -9.38 10.79 -2.33
C PRO A 90 -10.69 10.94 -1.54
N ALA A 91 -11.12 12.17 -1.27
CA ALA A 91 -12.31 12.45 -0.46
C ALA A 91 -13.61 12.15 -1.22
N ALA A 92 -13.57 12.21 -2.55
CA ALA A 92 -14.68 11.82 -3.41
C ALA A 92 -14.70 10.30 -3.58
N ARG A 93 -15.81 9.68 -3.20
CA ARG A 93 -16.02 8.24 -3.31
C ARG A 93 -16.58 7.92 -4.70
N GLU A 94 -15.75 8.05 -5.74
CA GLU A 94 -16.05 7.31 -6.96
C GLU A 94 -15.86 5.83 -6.66
N LYS A 95 -16.80 4.99 -7.08
CA LYS A 95 -16.87 3.57 -6.72
C LYS A 95 -15.55 2.86 -7.05
N ILE A 96 -14.70 2.62 -6.07
CA ILE A 96 -13.51 1.75 -6.20
C ILE A 96 -13.96 0.30 -5.99
N ILE A 97 -14.88 -0.17 -6.84
CA ILE A 97 -15.03 -1.56 -7.31
C ILE A 97 -15.85 -1.44 -8.61
N VAL A 98 -15.17 -1.47 -9.75
CA VAL A 98 -15.74 -2.08 -10.95
C VAL A 98 -14.95 -3.35 -11.14
N ILE A 99 -15.42 -4.46 -10.55
CA ILE A 99 -15.10 -5.76 -11.14
C ILE A 99 -15.74 -5.65 -12.51
N ASN A 100 -14.92 -5.56 -13.55
CA ASN A 100 -15.43 -5.55 -14.91
C ASN A 100 -16.18 -6.89 -15.07
N ASP A 101 -17.48 -6.86 -15.31
CA ASP A 101 -18.36 -8.04 -15.50
C ASP A 101 -17.93 -8.95 -16.69
N LYS A 102 -16.75 -8.70 -17.27
CA LYS A 102 -16.14 -9.42 -18.38
C LYS A 102 -15.24 -10.60 -17.96
N TRP A 103 -15.08 -10.87 -16.66
CA TRP A 103 -14.18 -11.93 -16.15
C TRP A 103 -14.90 -13.11 -15.47
N THR A 104 -16.23 -13.20 -15.58
CA THR A 104 -16.99 -14.42 -15.28
C THR A 104 -17.40 -15.09 -16.59
N GLY A 105 -16.40 -15.61 -17.31
CA GLY A 105 -16.58 -16.53 -18.42
C GLY A 105 -16.37 -17.95 -17.95
#